data_AF-A0A923I2X0-F1
#
_entry.id   AF-A0A923I2X0-F1
#
_cell.length_a   1.000
_cell.length_b   1.000
_cell.length_c   1.000
_cell.angle_alpha   90.00
_cell.angle_beta   90.00
_cell.angle_gamma   90.00
#
_symmetry.space_group_name_H-M   'P 1'
#
loop_
_entity.id
_entity.type
_entity.pdbx_description
1 polymer ?
#
loop_
_entity_poly.entity_id
_entity_poly.type
_entity_poly.pdbx_seq_one_letter_code
_entity_poly.pdbx_strand_id
1 'polypeptide(L)'
;MTPTQTELQGFPPLIDAQTHTLILGSFPGVASLQTGQYYAHPQNQFWRLLSAMLNADLYLLTYQEKTVSLLNHGIGLWDIYASCYREGSLDSAIRLGQFNDFSALRHSFPKLQRIGFNGKVAAKIQSHFQQQGFQTLILPSSSPANASWSFEKKLSVWQQLLRFDAQFS
;
A
#
# COMPACT_ATOMS: atom_id res chain seq x y z
N MET A 1 -3.60 -31.58 -18.02
CA MET A 1 -2.36 -30.83 -17.72
C MET A 1 -2.74 -29.69 -16.80
N THR A 2 -2.32 -29.72 -15.54
CA THR A 2 -2.54 -28.60 -14.61
C THR A 2 -1.69 -27.44 -15.11
N PRO A 3 -2.24 -26.24 -15.36
CA PRO A 3 -1.40 -25.11 -15.74
C PRO A 3 -0.34 -24.91 -14.67
N THR A 4 0.93 -24.96 -15.08
CA THR A 4 2.06 -24.70 -14.19
C THR A 4 1.99 -23.23 -13.82
N GLN A 5 1.49 -22.95 -12.62
CA GLN A 5 1.30 -21.59 -12.15
C GLN A 5 2.66 -20.88 -12.16
N THR A 6 2.76 -19.75 -12.85
CA THR A 6 4.00 -18.95 -12.91
C THR A 6 4.10 -18.08 -11.67
N GLU A 7 5.32 -17.94 -11.13
CA GLU A 7 5.58 -17.02 -10.03
C GLU A 7 5.44 -15.57 -10.51
N LEU A 8 4.62 -14.80 -9.81
CA LEU A 8 4.42 -13.38 -10.06
C LEU A 8 5.43 -12.57 -9.25
N GLN A 9 5.93 -11.49 -9.86
CA GLN A 9 6.83 -10.53 -9.22
C GLN A 9 6.08 -9.25 -8.85
N GLY A 10 6.38 -8.73 -7.67
CA GLY A 10 5.87 -7.46 -7.16
C GLY A 10 6.59 -6.27 -7.78
N PHE A 11 6.29 -5.09 -7.28
CA PHE A 11 6.88 -3.84 -7.74
C PHE A 11 7.98 -3.34 -6.81
N PRO A 12 8.96 -2.58 -7.33
CA PRO A 12 9.90 -1.83 -6.49
C PRO A 12 9.15 -0.78 -5.66
N PRO A 13 9.65 -0.43 -4.47
CA PRO A 13 8.99 0.57 -3.64
C PRO A 13 8.96 1.93 -4.34
N LEU A 14 7.81 2.59 -4.30
CA LEU A 14 7.69 4.01 -4.60
C LEU A 14 7.95 4.78 -3.30
N ILE A 15 9.19 5.17 -3.06
CA ILE A 15 9.63 5.81 -1.83
C ILE A 15 10.81 6.75 -2.10
N ASP A 16 10.92 7.83 -1.34
CA ASP A 16 12.03 8.76 -1.41
C ASP A 16 12.50 9.22 -0.02
N ALA A 17 13.55 10.05 0.02
CA ALA A 17 14.12 10.57 1.26
C ALA A 17 13.16 11.47 2.07
N GLN A 18 12.10 11.98 1.45
CA GLN A 18 11.10 12.84 2.08
C GLN A 18 9.91 12.06 2.65
N THR A 19 9.83 10.77 2.32
CA THR A 19 8.73 9.90 2.73
C THR A 19 8.70 9.73 4.25
N HIS A 20 7.58 10.14 4.86
CA HIS A 20 7.31 9.94 6.29
C HIS A 20 6.27 8.86 6.57
N THR A 21 5.49 8.48 5.55
CA THR A 21 4.43 7.46 5.64
C THR A 21 4.58 6.48 4.48
N LEU A 22 4.68 5.19 4.77
CA LEU A 22 4.67 4.12 3.77
C LEU A 22 3.35 3.35 3.85
N ILE A 23 2.65 3.22 2.73
CA ILE A 23 1.45 2.38 2.64
C ILE A 23 1.82 1.04 2.00
N LEU A 24 1.58 -0.05 2.74
CA LEU A 24 1.87 -1.41 2.33
C LEU A 24 0.59 -2.13 1.89
N GLY A 25 0.53 -2.52 0.63
CA GLY A 25 -0.43 -3.48 0.11
C GLY A 25 -0.01 -4.94 0.37
N SER A 26 -0.85 -5.89 -0.03
CA SER A 26 -0.53 -7.31 0.01
C SER A 26 0.42 -7.70 -1.12
N PHE A 27 -0.07 -7.59 -2.34
CA PHE A 27 0.62 -7.86 -3.59
C PHE A 27 -0.13 -7.20 -4.76
N PRO A 28 0.53 -6.70 -5.83
CA PRO A 28 -0.16 -6.02 -6.93
C PRO A 28 -1.23 -6.91 -7.57
N GLY A 29 -2.43 -6.38 -7.85
CA GLY A 29 -3.50 -7.11 -8.55
C GLY A 29 -3.19 -7.38 -10.04
N VAL A 30 -4.02 -8.16 -10.73
CA VAL A 30 -3.80 -8.51 -12.16
C VAL A 30 -3.69 -7.26 -13.04
N ALA A 31 -4.63 -6.31 -12.92
CA ALA A 31 -4.59 -5.08 -13.69
C ALA A 31 -3.34 -4.24 -13.39
N SER A 32 -2.89 -4.27 -12.13
CA SER A 32 -1.65 -3.61 -11.72
C SER A 32 -0.45 -4.25 -12.41
N LEU A 33 -0.28 -5.57 -12.30
CA LEU A 33 0.83 -6.30 -12.92
C LEU A 33 0.89 -6.10 -14.44
N GLN A 34 -0.27 -6.09 -15.11
CA GLN A 34 -0.35 -5.87 -16.56
C GLN A 34 0.09 -4.46 -16.98
N THR A 35 -0.15 -3.46 -16.14
CA THR A 35 0.13 -2.05 -16.46
C THR A 35 1.43 -1.53 -15.85
N GLY A 36 2.03 -2.27 -14.91
CA GLY A 36 3.17 -1.79 -14.11
C GLY A 36 2.80 -0.67 -13.14
N GLN A 37 1.52 -0.58 -12.73
CA GLN A 37 1.02 0.54 -11.94
C GLN A 37 0.38 0.08 -10.63
N TYR A 38 0.73 0.71 -9.52
CA TYR A 38 0.07 0.49 -8.24
C TYR A 38 -1.42 0.84 -8.32
N TYR A 39 -2.26 -0.08 -7.83
CA TYR A 39 -3.71 0.09 -7.71
C TYR A 39 -4.40 0.49 -9.03
N ALA A 40 -4.03 -0.14 -10.15
CA ALA A 40 -4.48 0.23 -11.50
C ALA A 40 -5.93 -0.16 -11.82
N HIS A 41 -6.52 -1.10 -11.07
CA HIS A 41 -7.87 -1.56 -11.34
C HIS A 41 -8.87 -0.41 -11.15
N PRO A 42 -9.74 -0.08 -12.14
CA PRO A 42 -10.60 1.12 -12.10
C PRO A 42 -11.54 1.19 -10.89
N GLN A 43 -11.99 0.04 -10.39
CA GLN A 43 -12.85 -0.04 -9.21
C GLN A 43 -12.08 -0.02 -7.89
N ASN A 44 -10.74 -0.02 -7.91
CA ASN A 44 -9.94 0.12 -6.70
C ASN A 44 -10.07 1.55 -6.18
N GLN A 45 -10.44 1.69 -4.92
CA GLN A 45 -10.73 3.01 -4.33
C GLN A 45 -9.47 3.72 -3.85
N PHE A 46 -8.28 3.13 -3.97
CA PHE A 46 -7.02 3.64 -3.41
C PHE A 46 -6.76 5.11 -3.76
N TRP A 47 -6.69 5.42 -5.06
CA TRP A 47 -6.42 6.78 -5.53
C TRP A 47 -7.51 7.78 -5.14
N ARG A 48 -8.77 7.33 -5.09
CA ARG A 48 -9.90 8.16 -4.63
C ARG A 48 -9.83 8.45 -3.13
N LEU A 49 -9.45 7.45 -2.32
CA LEU A 49 -9.26 7.60 -0.88
C LEU A 49 -8.13 8.58 -0.59
N LEU A 50 -6.98 8.44 -1.27
CA LEU A 50 -5.87 9.39 -1.13
C LEU A 50 -6.24 10.79 -1.60
N SER A 51 -6.99 10.91 -2.70
CA SER A 51 -7.43 12.23 -3.20
C SER A 51 -8.24 12.98 -2.13
N ALA A 52 -9.25 12.30 -1.57
CA ALA A 52 -10.08 12.87 -0.52
C ALA A 52 -9.33 13.09 0.80
N MET A 53 -8.36 12.23 1.12
CA MET A 53 -7.55 12.34 2.33
C MET A 53 -6.59 13.53 2.27
N LEU A 54 -5.99 13.78 1.11
CA LEU A 54 -4.99 14.84 0.90
C LEU A 54 -5.60 16.15 0.40
N ASN A 55 -6.90 16.17 0.11
CA ASN A 55 -7.56 17.29 -0.58
C ASN A 55 -6.83 17.68 -1.89
N ALA A 56 -6.46 16.66 -2.68
CA ALA A 56 -5.73 16.79 -3.94
C ALA A 56 -6.34 15.86 -4.99
N ASP A 57 -6.46 16.29 -6.25
CA ASP A 57 -7.15 15.54 -7.30
C ASP A 57 -6.32 14.39 -7.91
N LEU A 58 -5.66 13.59 -7.06
CA LEU A 58 -4.78 12.49 -7.50
C LEU A 58 -5.50 11.55 -8.47
N TYR A 59 -6.77 11.22 -8.24
CA TYR A 59 -7.51 10.27 -9.05
C TYR A 59 -7.58 10.64 -10.53
N LEU A 60 -7.66 11.94 -10.85
CA LEU A 60 -7.79 12.45 -12.21
C LEU A 60 -6.45 12.55 -12.96
N LEU A 61 -5.34 12.49 -12.23
CA LEU A 61 -4.00 12.59 -12.78
C LEU A 61 -3.59 11.30 -13.53
N THR A 62 -2.61 11.42 -14.42
CA THR A 62 -1.91 10.27 -14.97
C THR A 62 -1.16 9.51 -13.86
N TYR A 63 -0.76 8.26 -14.09
CA TYR A 63 -0.03 7.49 -13.08
C TYR A 63 1.29 8.16 -12.67
N GLN A 64 2.03 8.71 -13.63
CA GLN A 64 3.29 9.41 -13.34
C GLN A 64 3.05 10.62 -12.41
N GLU A 65 2.07 11.46 -12.75
CA GLU A 65 1.70 12.61 -11.93
C GLU A 65 1.16 12.20 -10.55
N LYS A 66 0.37 11.12 -10.46
CA LYS A 66 -0.07 10.52 -9.19
C LYS A 66 1.12 10.21 -8.30
N THR A 67 2.12 9.52 -8.84
CA THR A 67 3.29 9.08 -8.05
C THR A 67 4.14 10.26 -7.57
N VAL A 68 4.39 11.26 -8.43
CA VAL A 68 5.11 12.48 -8.06
C VAL A 68 4.35 13.25 -6.98
N SER A 69 3.05 13.47 -7.19
CA SER A 69 2.23 14.18 -6.21
C SER A 69 2.16 13.42 -4.88
N LEU A 70 2.10 12.09 -4.91
CA LEU A 70 2.09 11.28 -3.69
C LEU A 70 3.38 11.42 -2.87
N LEU A 71 4.53 11.35 -3.53
CA LEU A 71 5.85 11.55 -2.90
C LEU A 71 6.00 12.98 -2.37
N ASN A 72 5.48 13.99 -3.08
CA ASN A 72 5.47 15.38 -2.59
C ASN A 72 4.65 15.55 -1.30
N HIS A 73 3.68 14.67 -1.03
CA HIS A 73 2.95 14.61 0.24
C HIS A 73 3.65 13.71 1.28
N GLY A 74 4.88 13.25 1.03
CA GLY A 74 5.64 12.39 1.93
C GLY A 74 5.07 10.99 2.08
N ILE A 75 4.29 10.52 1.11
CA ILE A 75 3.66 9.20 1.12
C ILE A 75 4.33 8.29 0.09
N GLY A 76 4.82 7.14 0.54
CA GLY A 76 5.35 6.09 -0.30
C GLY A 76 4.41 4.88 -0.42
N LEU A 77 4.63 4.04 -1.42
CA LEU A 77 3.90 2.79 -1.66
C LEU A 77 4.86 1.61 -1.75
N TRP A 78 4.44 0.48 -1.19
CA TRP A 78 5.03 -0.82 -1.50
C TRP A 78 4.02 -1.94 -1.20
N ASP A 79 4.47 -3.19 -1.31
CA ASP A 79 3.69 -4.38 -0.96
C ASP A 79 4.48 -5.25 0.02
N ILE A 80 3.78 -6.06 0.81
CA ILE A 80 4.46 -6.97 1.74
C ILE A 80 5.19 -8.12 1.03
N TYR A 81 4.63 -8.62 -0.08
CA TYR A 81 5.23 -9.72 -0.83
C TYR A 81 6.03 -9.20 -2.02
N ALA A 82 7.28 -9.66 -2.14
CA ALA A 82 8.15 -9.48 -3.30
C ALA A 82 7.71 -10.38 -4.46
N SER A 83 7.30 -11.61 -4.15
CA SER A 83 6.83 -12.57 -5.14
C SER A 83 5.79 -13.52 -4.55
N CYS A 84 4.96 -14.13 -5.41
CA CYS A 84 4.05 -15.20 -4.99
C CYS A 84 3.50 -15.98 -6.18
N TYR A 85 2.84 -17.10 -5.90
CA TYR A 85 1.94 -17.77 -6.83
C TYR A 85 0.51 -17.35 -6.49
N ARG A 86 -0.21 -16.73 -7.43
CA ARG A 86 -1.60 -16.32 -7.23
C ARG A 86 -2.42 -16.43 -8.51
N GLU A 87 -3.62 -16.99 -8.41
CA GLU A 87 -4.62 -16.93 -9.47
C GLU A 87 -5.57 -15.75 -9.20
N GLY A 88 -5.85 -14.95 -10.22
CA GLY A 88 -6.64 -13.73 -10.07
C GLY A 88 -5.99 -12.69 -9.16
N SER A 89 -6.81 -11.84 -8.53
CA SER A 89 -6.36 -10.71 -7.69
C SER A 89 -6.69 -10.84 -6.21
N LEU A 90 -7.28 -11.96 -5.78
CA LEU A 90 -7.71 -12.14 -4.40
C LEU A 90 -6.54 -12.51 -3.49
N ASP A 91 -6.39 -11.82 -2.36
CA ASP A 91 -5.34 -12.14 -1.38
C ASP A 91 -5.45 -13.57 -0.84
N SER A 92 -6.68 -14.11 -0.74
CA SER A 92 -6.93 -15.49 -0.32
C SER A 92 -6.34 -16.54 -1.27
N ALA A 93 -6.00 -16.15 -2.51
CA ALA A 93 -5.38 -17.01 -3.50
C ALA A 93 -3.84 -16.95 -3.50
N ILE A 94 -3.23 -16.11 -2.66
CA ILE A 94 -1.76 -16.03 -2.54
C ILE A 94 -1.21 -17.34 -1.96
N ARG A 95 -0.19 -17.90 -2.59
CA ARG A 95 0.54 -19.11 -2.19
C ARG A 95 2.05 -18.85 -2.28
N LEU A 96 2.79 -19.46 -1.36
CA LEU A 96 4.26 -19.41 -1.31
C LEU A 96 4.82 -17.97 -1.40
N GLY A 97 4.15 -17.01 -0.76
CA GLY A 97 4.55 -15.60 -0.83
C GLY A 97 5.89 -15.35 -0.15
N GLN A 98 6.81 -14.73 -0.88
CA GLN A 98 8.10 -14.26 -0.35
C GLN A 98 7.95 -12.80 0.04
N PHE A 99 8.38 -12.43 1.25
CA PHE A 99 8.31 -11.05 1.70
C PHE A 99 9.38 -10.18 1.01
N ASN A 100 9.08 -8.90 0.84
CA ASN A 100 10.11 -7.90 0.56
C ASN A 100 11.08 -7.77 1.74
N ASP A 101 12.31 -7.33 1.46
CA ASP A 101 13.29 -7.03 2.50
C ASP A 101 13.06 -5.61 3.05
N PHE A 102 12.66 -5.56 4.32
CA PHE A 102 12.37 -4.31 5.04
C PHE A 102 13.51 -3.88 5.96
N SER A 103 14.59 -4.66 6.07
CA SER A 103 15.66 -4.45 7.06
C SER A 103 16.33 -3.09 6.94
N ALA A 104 16.48 -2.58 5.72
CA ALA A 104 17.14 -1.32 5.44
C ALA A 104 16.22 -0.09 5.50
N LEU A 105 14.90 -0.25 5.68
CA LEU A 105 13.93 0.86 5.55
C LEU A 105 14.24 2.01 6.49
N ARG A 106 14.43 1.73 7.79
CA ARG A 106 14.65 2.79 8.79
C ARG A 106 15.97 3.54 8.57
N HIS A 107 17.01 2.83 8.12
CA HIS A 107 18.30 3.45 7.85
C HIS A 107 18.28 4.28 6.55
N SER A 108 17.64 3.74 5.51
CA SER A 108 17.59 4.38 4.18
C SER A 108 16.63 5.57 4.13
N PHE A 109 15.57 5.54 4.95
CA PHE A 109 14.52 6.56 4.98
C PHE A 109 14.32 7.09 6.41
N PRO A 110 15.23 7.96 6.90
CA PRO A 110 15.20 8.41 8.29
C PRO A 110 13.96 9.22 8.68
N LYS A 111 13.23 9.77 7.69
CA LYS A 111 11.95 10.46 7.91
C LYS A 111 10.76 9.50 8.03
N LEU A 112 10.92 8.24 7.62
CA LEU A 112 9.85 7.26 7.68
C LEU A 112 9.50 6.94 9.14
N GLN A 113 8.27 7.25 9.53
CA GLN A 113 7.78 7.04 10.89
C GLN A 113 6.52 6.20 10.92
N ARG A 114 5.72 6.23 9.84
CA ARG A 114 4.38 5.67 9.79
C ARG A 114 4.24 4.58 8.73
N ILE A 115 3.59 3.48 9.08
CA ILE A 115 3.26 2.38 8.17
C ILE A 115 1.75 2.14 8.17
N GLY A 116 1.11 2.34 7.02
CA GLY A 116 -0.29 2.02 6.79
C GLY A 116 -0.44 0.68 6.09
N PHE A 117 -1.09 -0.31 6.71
CA PHE A 117 -1.32 -1.62 6.09
C PHE A 117 -2.68 -1.66 5.39
N ASN A 118 -2.69 -1.67 4.06
CA ASN A 118 -3.90 -1.72 3.24
C ASN A 118 -4.51 -3.13 3.24
N GLY A 119 -5.30 -3.44 4.27
CA GLY A 119 -6.00 -4.70 4.43
C GLY A 119 -5.32 -5.70 5.38
N LYS A 120 -6.08 -6.73 5.77
CA LYS A 120 -5.66 -7.70 6.80
C LYS A 120 -4.46 -8.56 6.38
N VAL A 121 -4.30 -8.83 5.08
CA VAL A 121 -3.17 -9.63 4.60
C VAL A 121 -1.85 -8.86 4.72
N ALA A 122 -1.84 -7.58 4.33
CA ALA A 122 -0.69 -6.70 4.56
C ALA A 122 -0.35 -6.59 6.06
N ALA A 123 -1.38 -6.47 6.92
CA ALA A 123 -1.21 -6.31 8.36
C ALA A 123 -0.59 -7.53 9.09
N LYS A 124 -0.39 -8.68 8.44
CA LYS A 124 0.22 -9.86 9.05
C LYS A 124 1.62 -9.61 9.61
N ILE A 125 2.35 -8.66 9.02
CA ILE A 125 3.72 -8.31 9.44
C ILE A 125 3.76 -7.03 10.29
N GLN A 126 2.61 -6.54 10.77
CA GLN A 126 2.54 -5.29 11.55
C GLN A 126 3.46 -5.31 12.78
N SER A 127 3.51 -6.42 13.51
CA SER A 127 4.33 -6.56 14.72
C SER A 127 5.83 -6.36 14.44
N HIS A 128 6.31 -6.81 13.27
CA HIS A 128 7.69 -6.59 12.84
C HIS A 128 8.04 -5.10 12.75
N PHE A 129 7.14 -4.29 12.16
CA PHE A 129 7.32 -2.84 12.06
C PHE A 129 7.17 -2.13 13.40
N GLN A 130 6.26 -2.59 14.27
CA GLN A 130 6.12 -2.05 15.62
C GLN A 130 7.38 -2.30 16.48
N GLN A 131 7.98 -3.49 16.39
CA GLN A 131 9.23 -3.82 17.08
C GLN A 131 10.40 -2.97 16.58
N GLN A 132 10.38 -2.61 15.30
CA GLN A 132 11.30 -1.63 14.73
C GLN A 132 10.93 -0.19 15.10
N GLY A 133 9.92 0.05 15.94
CA GLY A 133 9.57 1.38 16.44
C GLY A 133 8.79 2.27 15.47
N PHE A 134 8.19 1.71 14.41
CA PHE A 134 7.28 2.46 13.54
C PHE A 134 5.89 2.58 14.16
N GLN A 135 5.24 3.71 13.92
CA GLN A 135 3.81 3.84 14.15
C GLN A 135 3.05 3.10 13.06
N THR A 136 2.11 2.23 13.44
CA THR A 136 1.41 1.38 12.47
C THR A 136 -0.09 1.56 12.54
N LEU A 137 -0.77 1.56 11.40
CA LEU A 137 -2.23 1.58 11.30
C LEU A 137 -2.72 0.51 10.33
N ILE A 138 -3.72 -0.29 10.73
CA ILE A 138 -4.40 -1.21 9.82
C ILE A 138 -5.54 -0.45 9.12
N LEU A 139 -5.50 -0.41 7.80
CA LEU A 139 -6.50 0.25 6.97
C LEU A 139 -7.49 -0.78 6.43
N PRO A 140 -8.78 -0.41 6.26
CA PRO A 140 -9.70 -1.21 5.49
C PRO A 140 -9.21 -1.27 4.03
N SER A 141 -9.27 -2.45 3.43
CA SER A 141 -8.76 -2.65 2.07
C SER A 141 -9.46 -1.72 1.06
N SER A 142 -8.66 -1.08 0.21
CA SER A 142 -9.13 -0.25 -0.91
C SER A 142 -9.66 -1.06 -2.09
N SER A 143 -9.48 -2.39 -2.07
CA SER A 143 -9.96 -3.32 -3.10
C SER A 143 -11.49 -3.30 -3.22
N PRO A 144 -12.05 -3.48 -4.42
CA PRO A 144 -13.50 -3.66 -4.61
C PRO A 144 -14.04 -4.90 -3.87
N ALA A 145 -13.19 -5.91 -3.58
CA ALA A 145 -13.60 -7.09 -2.82
C ALA A 145 -14.04 -6.77 -1.38
N ASN A 146 -13.61 -5.63 -0.84
CA ASN A 146 -14.04 -5.15 0.47
C ASN A 146 -15.29 -4.25 0.36
N ALA A 147 -16.35 -4.80 -0.25
CA ALA A 147 -17.60 -4.09 -0.56
C ALA A 147 -18.50 -3.86 0.67
N SER A 148 -18.26 -4.55 1.79
CA SER A 148 -19.00 -4.34 3.04
C SER A 148 -18.70 -3.00 3.73
N TRP A 149 -17.65 -2.30 3.29
CA TRP A 149 -17.27 -0.98 3.78
C TRP A 149 -17.65 0.11 2.78
N SER A 150 -18.43 1.09 3.23
CA SER A 150 -18.69 2.30 2.42
C SER A 150 -17.40 3.11 2.23
N PHE A 151 -17.37 3.94 1.19
CA PHE A 151 -16.22 4.80 0.91
C PHE A 151 -15.92 5.74 2.08
N GLU A 152 -16.95 6.33 2.68
CA GLU A 152 -16.85 7.28 3.80
C GLU A 152 -16.29 6.61 5.06
N LYS A 153 -16.72 5.37 5.33
CA LYS A 153 -16.17 4.57 6.44
C LYS A 153 -14.72 4.18 6.21
N LYS A 154 -14.31 3.92 4.96
CA LYS A 154 -12.89 3.72 4.64
C LYS A 154 -12.14 5.03 4.86
N LEU A 155 -12.62 6.13 4.28
CA LEU A 155 -11.97 7.43 4.34
C LEU A 155 -11.71 7.89 5.78
N SER A 156 -12.66 7.71 6.70
CA SER A 156 -12.49 8.11 8.10
C SER A 156 -11.35 7.37 8.82
N VAL A 157 -11.09 6.11 8.45
CA VAL A 157 -9.94 5.35 8.97
C VAL A 157 -8.65 5.77 8.27
N TRP A 158 -8.69 5.93 6.94
CA TRP A 158 -7.52 6.35 6.16
C TRP A 158 -7.00 7.73 6.58
N GLN A 159 -7.89 8.67 6.89
CA GLN A 159 -7.52 10.00 7.42
C GLN A 159 -6.71 9.96 8.72
N GLN A 160 -6.74 8.86 9.48
CA GLN A 160 -5.92 8.73 10.69
C GLN A 160 -4.43 8.64 10.36
N LEU A 161 -4.03 8.25 9.14
CA LEU A 161 -2.62 8.28 8.71
C LEU A 161 -2.00 9.69 8.81
N LEU A 162 -2.82 10.73 8.62
CA LEU A 162 -2.39 12.13 8.67
C LEU A 162 -2.44 12.73 10.08
N ARG A 163 -3.06 12.07 11.05
CA ARG A 163 -3.42 12.67 12.36
C ARG A 163 -2.42 12.41 13.49
N PHE A 164 -1.21 11.96 13.20
CA PHE A 164 -0.22 11.65 14.25
C PHE A 164 0.80 12.76 14.51
N ASP A 165 0.67 13.91 13.83
CA ASP A 165 1.52 15.07 14.03
C ASP A 165 1.04 15.91 15.22
N ALA A 166 1.26 15.42 16.45
CA ALA A 166 1.31 16.24 17.67
C ALA A 166 1.66 15.38 18.91
N GLN A 167 2.90 14.94 19.07
CA GLN A 167 3.38 14.53 20.40
C GLN A 167 4.89 14.49 20.60
N PHE A 168 5.65 15.37 19.94
CA PHE A 168 6.99 15.72 20.41
C PHE A 168 7.25 17.20 20.11
N SER A 169 6.95 18.03 21.11
CA SER A 169 7.51 19.36 21.31
C SER A 169 8.00 19.42 22.75
#